data_AF-A0A969JMS8-F1
#
_entry.id   AF-A0A969JMS8-F1
#
_cell.length_a   1.000
_cell.length_b   1.000
_cell.length_c   1.000
_cell.angle_alpha   90.00
_cell.angle_beta   90.00
_cell.angle_gamma   90.00
#
_symmetry.space_group_name_H-M   'P 1'
#
loop_
_entity.id
_entity.type
_entity.pdbx_description
1 polymer ?
#
loop_
_entity_poly.entity_id
_entity_poly.type
_entity_poly.pdbx_seq_one_letter_code
_entity_poly.pdbx_strand_id
1 'polypeptide(L)'
;MNAFLEELAERVSLYEKLHEWTFVFPNRRAALFFQKYLSLVLKKPAWSPRLVSIEEFFSSLSDLREPDRLSLIFRLYQIYGKVVGIEEPFDRFYFWGDMLLRDFDEVDKYMVNAPMLFKDLSRLKELDESFDFLNDEQKSFLKNFWTTFEDKPKGSKEEFLKVWRKLSDVYTAYRKALQKEK
;
A
#
# COMPACT_ATOMS: atom_id res chain seq x y z
N MET A 1 27.57 15.82 20.46
CA MET A 1 26.49 16.19 19.52
C MET A 1 25.26 15.53 20.07
N ASN A 2 24.26 16.31 20.49
CA ASN A 2 23.03 15.75 21.05
C ASN A 2 22.19 15.15 19.92
N ALA A 3 21.30 14.22 20.23
CA ALA A 3 20.39 13.69 19.21
C ALA A 3 19.39 14.78 18.81
N PHE A 4 18.95 14.83 17.55
CA PHE A 4 17.99 15.84 17.07
C PHE A 4 16.72 15.92 17.94
N LEU A 5 16.18 14.78 18.38
CA LEU A 5 14.97 14.74 19.23
C LEU A 5 15.22 15.27 20.64
N GLU A 6 16.44 15.18 21.13
CA GLU A 6 16.86 15.72 22.42
C GLU A 6 16.97 17.24 22.34
N GLU A 7 17.63 17.77 21.29
CA GLU A 7 17.70 19.21 21.03
C GLU A 7 16.30 19.83 20.83
N LEU A 8 15.42 19.11 20.13
CA LEU A 8 14.02 19.54 19.97
C LEU A 8 13.31 19.58 21.32
N ALA A 9 13.48 18.56 22.17
CA ALA A 9 12.88 18.50 23.50
C ALA A 9 13.37 19.65 24.40
N GLU A 10 14.66 19.95 24.38
CA GLU A 10 15.25 21.09 25.07
C GLU A 10 14.60 22.40 24.62
N ARG A 11 14.49 22.61 23.31
CA ARG A 11 13.93 23.83 22.75
C ARG A 11 12.45 24.01 23.07
N VAL A 12 11.66 22.94 22.98
CA VAL A 12 10.22 23.04 23.25
C VAL A 12 9.93 23.17 24.74
N SER A 13 10.78 22.64 25.63
CA SER A 13 10.57 22.72 27.09
C SER A 13 10.49 24.16 27.64
N LEU A 14 10.95 25.15 26.86
CA LEU A 14 10.92 26.57 27.18
C LEU A 14 9.53 27.21 27.04
N TYR A 15 8.55 26.52 26.45
CA TYR A 15 7.19 27.03 26.24
C TYR A 15 6.24 26.50 27.33
N GLU A 16 5.35 27.37 27.86
CA GLU A 16 4.49 27.00 29.00
C GLU A 16 3.28 26.12 28.63
N LYS A 17 2.80 26.19 27.39
CA LYS A 17 1.53 25.55 26.96
C LYS A 17 1.73 24.41 25.96
N LEU A 18 2.59 23.46 26.30
CA LEU A 18 2.91 22.33 25.41
C LEU A 18 1.69 21.50 25.00
N HIS A 19 0.69 21.37 25.87
CA HIS A 19 -0.54 20.63 25.58
C HIS A 19 -1.37 21.18 24.41
N GLU A 20 -1.17 22.45 24.02
CA GLU A 20 -1.81 23.05 22.84
C GLU A 20 -1.12 22.64 21.52
N TRP A 21 0.05 21.99 21.60
CA TRP A 21 0.87 21.64 20.44
C TRP A 21 0.64 20.19 20.02
N THR A 22 0.67 19.97 18.70
CA THR A 22 0.72 18.63 18.10
C THR A 22 2.04 18.45 17.37
N PHE A 23 2.84 17.48 17.79
CA PHE A 23 4.06 17.08 17.11
C PHE A 23 3.77 15.85 16.26
N VAL A 24 4.07 15.96 14.97
CA VAL A 24 3.90 14.89 13.98
C VAL A 24 5.27 14.28 13.68
N PHE A 25 5.40 12.98 13.85
CA PHE A 25 6.64 12.24 13.63
C PHE A 25 6.52 11.24 12.47
N PRO A 26 7.65 10.86 11.83
CA PRO A 26 7.62 9.87 10.75
C PRO A 26 7.07 8.50 11.18
N ASN A 27 7.24 8.13 12.45
CA ASN A 27 6.74 6.89 13.03
C ASN A 27 6.57 7.02 14.54
N ARG A 28 5.88 6.04 15.13
CA ARG A 28 5.59 6.00 16.57
C ARG A 28 6.84 5.87 17.45
N ARG A 29 7.93 5.27 16.94
CA ARG A 29 9.18 5.14 17.69
C ARG A 29 9.82 6.51 17.94
N ALA A 30 9.86 7.38 16.94
CA ALA A 30 10.39 8.74 17.09
C ALA A 30 9.60 9.56 18.12
N ALA A 31 8.26 9.45 18.12
CA ALA A 31 7.40 10.07 19.13
C ALA A 31 7.72 9.58 20.55
N LEU A 32 7.93 8.27 20.75
CA LEU A 32 8.32 7.69 22.04
C LEU A 32 9.69 8.18 22.53
N PHE A 33 10.68 8.26 21.63
CA PHE A 33 12.00 8.81 21.98
C PHE A 33 11.90 10.28 22.36
N PHE A 34 11.18 11.08 21.57
CA PHE A 34 10.93 12.48 21.90
C PHE A 34 10.23 12.64 23.26
N GLN A 35 9.19 11.85 23.54
CA GLN A 35 8.49 11.87 24.83
C GLN A 35 9.45 11.59 26.00
N LYS A 36 10.35 10.62 25.83
CA LYS A 36 11.39 10.30 26.82
C LYS A 36 12.36 11.47 27.02
N TYR A 37 12.85 12.10 25.95
CA TYR A 37 13.74 13.26 26.09
C TYR A 37 13.03 14.45 26.75
N LEU A 38 11.78 14.72 26.36
CA LEU A 38 10.98 15.78 26.95
C LEU A 38 10.77 15.57 28.46
N SER A 39 10.51 14.33 28.91
CA SER A 39 10.35 14.04 30.33
C SER A 39 11.63 14.22 31.15
N LEU A 40 12.82 14.06 30.54
CA LEU A 40 14.10 14.28 31.19
C LEU A 40 14.45 15.77 31.33
N VAL A 41 13.98 16.62 30.41
CA VAL A 41 14.25 18.07 30.43
C VAL A 41 13.25 18.83 31.29
N LEU A 42 12.00 18.37 31.38
CA LEU A 42 10.95 19.04 32.13
C LEU A 42 11.26 19.09 33.64
N LYS A 43 11.38 20.31 34.18
CA LYS A 43 11.69 20.54 35.60
C LYS A 43 10.46 20.51 36.52
N LYS A 44 9.26 20.56 35.94
CA LYS A 44 7.98 20.56 36.65
C LYS A 44 7.01 19.63 35.93
N PRO A 45 6.03 19.03 36.63
CA PRO A 45 4.94 18.32 35.99
C PRO A 45 4.23 19.23 34.98
N ALA A 46 4.05 18.73 33.75
CA ALA A 46 3.38 19.44 32.67
C ALA A 46 2.48 18.48 31.88
N TRP A 47 1.45 19.02 31.27
CA TRP A 47 0.61 18.27 30.33
C TRP A 47 1.39 18.01 29.05
N SER A 48 1.46 16.74 28.64
CA SER A 48 2.15 16.35 27.41
C SER A 48 1.50 16.99 26.19
N PRO A 49 2.29 17.45 25.21
CA PRO A 49 1.75 17.75 23.88
C PRO A 49 1.14 16.49 23.26
N ARG A 50 0.30 16.67 22.24
CA ARG A 50 -0.16 15.56 21.40
C ARG A 50 1.00 15.09 20.53
N LEU A 51 1.37 13.82 20.67
CA LEU A 51 2.42 13.19 19.88
C LEU A 51 1.78 12.15 18.98
N VAL A 52 1.91 12.30 17.67
CA VAL A 52 1.29 11.39 16.69
C VAL A 52 2.28 11.01 15.60
N SER A 53 2.12 9.82 15.02
CA SER A 53 2.78 9.49 13.76
C SER A 53 2.11 10.21 12.59
N ILE A 54 2.80 10.28 11.45
CA ILE A 54 2.23 10.84 10.21
C ILE A 54 0.98 10.06 9.77
N GLU A 55 0.99 8.74 9.94
CA GLU A 55 -0.13 7.85 9.66
C GLU A 55 -1.33 8.13 10.58
N GLU A 56 -1.09 8.24 11.91
CA GLU A 56 -2.13 8.59 12.89
C GLU A 56 -2.69 10.01 12.63
N PHE A 57 -1.84 10.94 12.20
CA PHE A 57 -2.26 12.29 11.84
C PHE A 57 -3.20 12.27 10.64
N PHE A 58 -2.82 11.64 9.53
CA PHE A 58 -3.69 11.54 8.34
C PHE A 58 -4.96 10.75 8.62
N SER A 59 -4.88 9.65 9.37
CA SER A 59 -6.06 8.89 9.79
C SER A 59 -7.02 9.76 10.61
N SER A 60 -6.51 10.64 11.48
CA SER A 60 -7.37 11.54 12.26
C SER A 60 -8.07 12.64 11.45
N LEU A 61 -7.65 12.88 10.20
CA LEU A 61 -8.27 13.83 9.28
C LEU A 61 -9.32 13.17 8.37
N SER A 62 -9.51 11.85 8.50
CA SER A 62 -10.40 11.05 7.66
C SER A 62 -11.41 10.30 8.52
N ASP A 63 -12.66 10.24 8.06
CA ASP A 63 -13.67 9.36 8.68
C ASP A 63 -13.52 7.89 8.23
N LEU A 64 -12.63 7.61 7.28
CA LEU A 64 -12.40 6.28 6.72
C LEU A 64 -11.56 5.43 7.67
N ARG A 65 -11.91 4.16 7.79
CA ARG A 65 -11.12 3.15 8.53
C ARG A 65 -10.42 2.22 7.57
N GLU A 66 -9.15 1.96 7.81
CA GLU A 66 -8.39 0.96 7.06
C GLU A 66 -8.90 -0.45 7.43
N PRO A 67 -9.44 -1.23 6.48
CA PRO A 67 -9.80 -2.62 6.73
C PRO A 67 -8.55 -3.47 6.93
N ASP A 68 -8.69 -4.61 7.60
CA ASP A 68 -7.57 -5.54 7.73
C ASP A 68 -7.14 -6.10 6.37
N ARG A 69 -5.88 -6.54 6.30
CA ARG A 69 -5.26 -7.00 5.05
C ARG A 69 -6.01 -8.15 4.38
N LEU A 70 -6.52 -9.10 5.16
CA LEU A 70 -7.23 -10.26 4.62
C LEU A 70 -8.56 -9.83 4.01
N SER A 71 -9.28 -8.92 4.67
CA SER A 71 -10.52 -8.33 4.13
C SER A 71 -10.29 -7.60 2.81
N LEU A 72 -9.21 -6.81 2.71
CA LEU A 72 -8.82 -6.13 1.47
C LEU A 72 -8.55 -7.14 0.33
N ILE A 73 -7.73 -8.16 0.59
CA ILE A 73 -7.39 -9.19 -0.41
C ILE A 73 -8.64 -9.99 -0.82
N PHE A 74 -9.50 -10.35 0.13
CA PHE A 74 -10.75 -11.06 -0.16
C PHE A 74 -11.71 -10.21 -0.99
N ARG A 75 -11.81 -8.91 -0.71
CA ARG A 75 -12.60 -8.00 -1.54
C ARG A 75 -12.04 -7.88 -2.94
N LEU A 76 -10.72 -7.81 -3.06
CA LEU A 76 -10.03 -7.78 -4.35
C LEU A 76 -10.30 -9.06 -5.14
N TYR A 77 -10.23 -10.23 -4.50
CA TYR A 77 -10.58 -11.52 -5.09
C TYR A 77 -11.99 -11.54 -5.70
N GLN A 78 -12.99 -11.10 -4.94
CA GLN A 78 -14.38 -11.04 -5.41
C GLN A 78 -14.55 -10.14 -6.64
N ILE A 79 -13.81 -9.03 -6.70
CA ILE A 79 -13.88 -8.08 -7.82
C ILE A 79 -13.10 -8.61 -9.01
N TYR A 80 -11.93 -9.20 -8.77
CA TYR A 80 -11.10 -9.84 -9.77
C TYR A 80 -11.87 -10.93 -10.52
N GLY A 81 -12.52 -11.86 -9.80
CA GLY A 81 -13.34 -12.91 -10.42
C GLY A 81 -14.48 -12.36 -11.29
N LYS A 82 -15.13 -11.27 -10.86
CA LYS A 82 -16.21 -10.62 -11.63
C LYS A 82 -15.73 -9.91 -12.89
N VAL A 83 -14.54 -9.30 -12.86
CA VAL A 83 -14.01 -8.48 -13.95
C VAL A 83 -13.24 -9.33 -14.97
N VAL A 84 -12.45 -10.28 -14.49
CA VAL A 84 -11.57 -11.12 -15.31
C VAL A 84 -12.27 -12.40 -15.75
N GLY A 85 -13.27 -12.87 -14.99
CA GLY A 85 -14.05 -14.07 -15.32
C GLY A 85 -13.32 -15.38 -15.01
N ILE A 86 -12.25 -15.33 -14.22
CA ILE A 86 -11.49 -16.50 -13.77
C ILE A 86 -11.91 -16.82 -12.32
N GLU A 87 -12.38 -18.04 -12.10
CA GLU A 87 -12.69 -18.56 -10.77
C GLU A 87 -11.56 -19.49 -10.31
N GLU A 88 -10.52 -18.89 -9.73
CA GLU A 88 -9.48 -19.65 -9.01
C GLU A 88 -9.81 -19.74 -7.51
N PRO A 89 -9.35 -20.77 -6.79
CA PRO A 89 -9.46 -20.84 -5.34
C PRO A 89 -8.78 -19.65 -4.63
N PHE A 90 -9.40 -19.14 -3.55
CA PHE A 90 -8.89 -17.96 -2.83
C PHE A 90 -7.49 -18.14 -2.25
N ASP A 91 -7.16 -19.34 -1.75
CA ASP A 91 -5.85 -19.71 -1.22
C ASP A 91 -4.74 -19.56 -2.27
N ARG A 92 -5.05 -19.83 -3.54
CA ARG A 92 -4.12 -19.59 -4.65
C ARG A 92 -4.04 -18.12 -5.02
N PHE A 93 -5.19 -17.44 -5.09
CA PHE A 93 -5.24 -16.01 -5.38
C PHE A 93 -4.52 -15.17 -4.32
N TYR A 94 -4.53 -15.58 -3.05
CA TYR A 94 -4.08 -14.76 -1.92
C TYR A 94 -2.70 -14.12 -2.13
N PHE A 95 -1.71 -14.90 -2.57
CA PHE A 95 -0.35 -14.40 -2.79
C PHE A 95 -0.29 -13.35 -3.91
N TRP A 96 -1.02 -13.59 -4.99
CA TRP A 96 -1.12 -12.65 -6.11
C TRP A 96 -1.93 -11.42 -5.74
N GLY A 97 -3.05 -11.59 -5.05
CA GLY A 97 -3.88 -10.52 -4.53
C GLY A 97 -3.12 -9.63 -3.56
N ASP A 98 -2.24 -10.18 -2.72
CA ASP A 98 -1.38 -9.39 -1.83
C ASP A 98 -0.39 -8.53 -2.63
N MET A 99 0.25 -9.09 -3.66
CA MET A 99 1.14 -8.35 -4.55
C MET A 99 0.39 -7.24 -5.29
N LEU A 100 -0.73 -7.58 -5.93
CA LEU A 100 -1.55 -6.62 -6.68
C LEU A 100 -2.08 -5.49 -5.77
N LEU A 101 -2.43 -5.81 -4.52
CA LEU A 101 -2.86 -4.82 -3.54
C LEU A 101 -1.71 -3.87 -3.15
N ARG A 102 -0.45 -4.35 -3.08
CA ARG A 102 0.73 -3.47 -2.88
C ARG A 102 0.91 -2.54 -4.06
N ASP A 103 0.81 -3.06 -5.28
CA ASP A 103 0.94 -2.24 -6.49
C ASP A 103 -0.14 -1.14 -6.53
N PHE A 104 -1.38 -1.47 -6.17
CA PHE A 104 -2.46 -0.49 -6.08
C PHE A 104 -2.22 0.58 -5.00
N ASP A 105 -1.72 0.16 -3.83
CA ASP A 105 -1.35 1.07 -2.74
C ASP A 105 -0.20 2.01 -3.16
N GLU A 106 0.79 1.53 -3.92
CA GLU A 106 1.84 2.38 -4.49
C GLU A 106 1.29 3.39 -5.50
N VAL A 107 0.42 2.95 -6.42
CA VAL A 107 -0.26 3.83 -7.39
C VAL A 107 -0.98 4.97 -6.67
N ASP A 108 -1.69 4.66 -5.59
CA ASP A 108 -2.42 5.63 -4.78
C ASP A 108 -1.47 6.58 -4.02
N LYS A 109 -0.45 6.05 -3.34
CA LYS A 109 0.54 6.83 -2.58
C LYS A 109 1.32 7.82 -3.44
N TYR A 110 1.67 7.43 -4.65
CA TYR A 110 2.38 8.30 -5.60
C TYR A 110 1.43 9.17 -6.44
N MET A 111 0.11 9.11 -6.20
CA MET A 111 -0.91 9.85 -6.94
C MET A 111 -0.78 9.68 -8.46
N VAL A 112 -0.43 8.47 -8.89
CA VAL A 112 -0.19 8.17 -10.30
C VAL A 112 -1.51 8.19 -11.06
N ASN A 113 -1.48 8.62 -12.32
CA ASN A 113 -2.61 8.46 -13.22
C ASN A 113 -2.77 6.97 -13.58
N ALA A 114 -3.54 6.25 -12.76
CA ALA A 114 -3.71 4.80 -12.88
C ALA A 114 -4.22 4.37 -14.28
N PRO A 115 -5.25 5.00 -14.90
CA PRO A 115 -5.66 4.67 -16.26
C PRO A 115 -4.52 4.77 -17.30
N MET A 116 -3.68 5.81 -17.20
CA MET A 116 -2.53 5.97 -18.09
C MET A 116 -1.48 4.90 -17.81
N LEU A 117 -1.13 4.67 -16.55
CA LEU A 117 -0.16 3.66 -16.14
C LEU A 117 -0.55 2.26 -16.66
N PHE A 118 -1.78 1.82 -16.41
CA PHE A 118 -2.21 0.49 -16.84
C PHE A 118 -2.29 0.36 -18.35
N LYS A 119 -2.65 1.43 -19.08
CA LYS A 119 -2.65 1.46 -20.54
C LYS A 119 -1.24 1.38 -21.13
N ASP A 120 -0.29 2.07 -20.53
CA ASP A 120 1.11 2.04 -20.97
C ASP A 120 1.74 0.68 -20.64
N LEU A 121 1.48 0.12 -19.45
CA LEU A 121 1.88 -1.23 -19.10
C LEU A 121 1.28 -2.28 -20.03
N SER A 122 -0.01 -2.22 -20.33
CA SER A 122 -0.63 -3.17 -21.25
C SER A 122 -0.01 -3.09 -22.64
N ARG A 123 0.27 -1.88 -23.15
CA ARG A 123 0.94 -1.68 -24.43
C ARG A 123 2.37 -2.19 -24.45
N LEU A 124 3.15 -1.92 -23.40
CA LEU A 124 4.50 -2.46 -23.26
C LEU A 124 4.48 -3.99 -23.30
N LYS A 125 3.53 -4.63 -22.59
CA LYS A 125 3.36 -6.09 -22.62
C LYS A 125 2.89 -6.63 -23.97
N GLU A 126 2.13 -5.86 -24.75
CA GLU A 126 1.76 -6.24 -26.12
C GLU A 126 2.97 -6.22 -27.06
N LEU A 127 3.85 -5.23 -26.91
CA LEU A 127 5.08 -5.06 -27.69
C LEU A 127 6.18 -6.06 -27.32
N ASP A 128 6.19 -6.57 -26.08
CA ASP A 128 7.08 -7.65 -25.66
C ASP A 128 6.65 -8.98 -26.33
N GLU A 129 7.32 -9.33 -27.44
CA GLU A 129 7.07 -10.60 -28.13
C GLU A 129 7.79 -11.81 -27.52
N SER A 130 8.89 -11.61 -26.78
CA SER A 130 9.77 -12.70 -26.35
C SER A 130 10.00 -12.83 -24.83
N PHE A 131 9.43 -11.94 -24.01
CA PHE A 131 9.69 -11.89 -22.56
C PHE A 131 11.20 -11.76 -22.21
N ASP A 132 12.07 -11.35 -23.14
CA ASP A 132 13.53 -11.43 -23.02
C ASP A 132 14.18 -10.47 -22.01
N PHE A 133 13.41 -9.51 -21.48
CA PHE A 133 13.84 -8.63 -20.40
C PHE A 133 13.78 -9.29 -19.00
N LEU A 134 13.13 -10.46 -18.89
CA LEU A 134 13.02 -11.21 -17.64
C LEU A 134 14.19 -12.19 -17.54
N ASN A 135 14.81 -12.29 -16.36
CA ASN A 135 15.79 -13.34 -16.12
C ASN A 135 15.10 -14.72 -16.07
N ASP A 136 15.86 -15.81 -16.19
CA ASP A 136 15.29 -17.16 -16.24
C ASP A 136 14.48 -17.50 -14.98
N GLU A 137 14.82 -16.90 -13.84
CA GLU A 137 14.10 -17.04 -12.59
C GLU A 137 12.71 -16.39 -12.64
N GLN A 138 12.61 -15.15 -13.15
CA GLN A 138 11.37 -14.42 -13.36
C GLN A 138 10.53 -15.04 -14.48
N LYS A 139 11.16 -15.51 -15.56
CA LYS A 139 10.51 -16.29 -16.62
C LYS A 139 9.94 -17.58 -16.02
N SER A 140 10.67 -18.28 -15.16
CA SER A 140 10.20 -19.51 -14.51
C SER A 140 9.09 -19.24 -13.50
N PHE A 141 9.16 -18.15 -12.73
CA PHE A 141 8.10 -17.71 -11.81
C PHE A 141 6.82 -17.41 -12.59
N LEU A 142 6.91 -16.60 -13.65
CA LEU A 142 5.78 -16.28 -14.51
C LEU A 142 5.25 -17.52 -15.22
N LYS A 143 6.12 -18.39 -15.73
CA LYS A 143 5.71 -19.63 -16.38
C LYS A 143 5.00 -20.55 -15.38
N ASN A 144 5.55 -20.78 -14.19
CA ASN A 144 4.91 -21.57 -13.13
C ASN A 144 3.58 -20.94 -12.70
N PHE A 145 3.54 -19.62 -12.57
CA PHE A 145 2.32 -18.85 -12.32
C PHE A 145 1.25 -19.11 -13.41
N TRP A 146 1.59 -19.00 -14.69
CA TRP A 146 0.65 -19.19 -15.81
C TRP A 146 0.30 -20.65 -16.12
N THR A 147 1.21 -21.58 -15.83
CA THR A 147 0.93 -23.04 -15.89
C THR A 147 -0.02 -23.44 -14.76
N THR A 148 -0.18 -22.62 -13.73
CA THR A 148 -1.15 -22.84 -12.63
C THR A 148 -2.58 -22.42 -13.01
N PHE A 149 -2.77 -21.69 -14.11
CA PHE A 149 -4.11 -21.28 -14.59
C PHE A 149 -4.80 -22.37 -15.45
N GLU A 150 -4.09 -23.38 -15.98
CA GLU A 150 -4.69 -24.57 -16.64
C GLU A 150 -3.79 -25.82 -16.61
N ASP A 151 -4.38 -27.01 -16.45
CA ASP A 151 -3.75 -28.34 -16.61
C ASP A 151 -3.33 -28.70 -18.06
N LYS A 152 -3.24 -27.71 -18.97
CA LYS A 152 -2.73 -27.88 -20.33
C LYS A 152 -1.71 -26.79 -20.67
N PRO A 153 -0.59 -27.13 -21.34
CA PRO A 153 0.40 -26.15 -21.79
C PRO A 153 -0.08 -25.40 -23.05
N LYS A 154 -1.27 -24.79 -22.97
CA LYS A 154 -1.81 -23.85 -23.95
C LYS A 154 -2.39 -22.60 -23.27
N GLY A 155 -1.78 -22.16 -22.17
CA GLY A 155 -1.95 -20.79 -21.65
C GLY A 155 -1.35 -19.80 -22.65
N SER A 156 -2.18 -19.21 -23.49
CA SER A 156 -1.73 -18.38 -24.61
C SER A 156 -1.28 -17.00 -24.14
N LYS A 157 -0.32 -16.37 -24.84
CA LYS A 157 0.04 -14.95 -24.67
C LYS A 157 -1.21 -14.05 -24.61
N GLU A 158 -2.28 -14.44 -25.30
CA GLU A 158 -3.56 -13.73 -25.30
C GLU A 158 -4.27 -13.74 -23.94
N GLU A 159 -4.21 -14.83 -23.18
CA GLU A 159 -4.80 -14.88 -21.82
C GLU A 159 -4.02 -14.01 -20.84
N PHE A 160 -2.69 -14.04 -20.93
CA PHE A 160 -1.82 -13.11 -20.20
C PHE A 160 -2.21 -11.65 -20.49
N LEU A 161 -2.28 -11.28 -21.76
CA LEU A 161 -2.63 -9.92 -22.18
C LEU A 161 -4.07 -9.56 -21.80
N LYS A 162 -5.01 -10.53 -21.80
CA LYS A 162 -6.38 -10.30 -21.32
C LYS A 162 -6.40 -9.86 -19.86
N VAL A 163 -5.61 -10.49 -18.98
CA VAL A 163 -5.52 -10.08 -17.57
C VAL A 163 -4.97 -8.66 -17.46
N TRP A 164 -3.84 -8.35 -18.14
CA TRP A 164 -3.24 -7.02 -18.09
C TRP A 164 -4.16 -5.91 -18.62
N ARG A 165 -4.93 -6.18 -19.67
CA ARG A 165 -5.93 -5.24 -20.19
C ARG A 165 -7.07 -4.98 -19.20
N LYS A 166 -7.37 -5.94 -18.33
CA LYS A 166 -8.43 -5.85 -17.31
C LYS A 166 -7.96 -5.27 -15.98
N LEU A 167 -6.66 -5.13 -15.74
CA LEU A 167 -6.15 -4.58 -14.47
C LEU A 167 -6.65 -3.16 -14.18
N SER A 168 -6.78 -2.31 -15.20
CA SER A 168 -7.36 -0.97 -15.02
C SER A 168 -8.82 -1.03 -14.56
N ASP A 169 -9.60 -1.95 -15.13
CA ASP A 169 -10.99 -2.18 -14.75
C ASP A 169 -11.07 -2.72 -13.31
N VAL A 170 -10.20 -3.67 -12.95
CA VAL A 170 -10.09 -4.24 -11.60
C VAL A 170 -9.78 -3.14 -10.58
N TYR A 171 -8.73 -2.34 -10.81
CA TYR A 171 -8.35 -1.23 -9.93
C TYR A 171 -9.50 -0.24 -9.74
N THR A 172 -10.14 0.18 -10.84
CA THR A 172 -11.24 1.15 -10.80
C THR A 172 -12.45 0.61 -10.05
N ALA A 173 -12.82 -0.65 -10.31
CA ALA A 173 -13.92 -1.31 -9.62
C ALA A 173 -13.61 -1.52 -8.13
N TYR A 174 -12.37 -1.90 -7.80
CA TYR A 174 -11.90 -2.09 -6.44
C TYR A 174 -11.96 -0.79 -5.64
N ARG A 175 -11.42 0.31 -6.17
CA ARG A 175 -11.46 1.63 -5.53
C ARG A 175 -12.90 2.10 -5.31
N LYS A 176 -13.78 1.94 -6.30
CA LYS A 176 -15.21 2.28 -6.19
C LYS A 176 -15.93 1.43 -5.14
N ALA A 177 -15.52 0.18 -4.97
CA ALA A 177 -16.09 -0.70 -3.98
C ALA A 177 -15.66 -0.30 -2.56
N LEU A 178 -14.39 0.04 -2.35
CA LEU A 178 -13.88 0.55 -1.08
C LEU A 178 -14.54 1.87 -0.67
N GLN A 179 -14.75 2.80 -1.60
CA GLN A 179 -15.40 4.09 -1.32
C GLN A 179 -16.85 3.99 -0.81
N LYS A 180 -17.51 2.85 -1.03
CA LYS A 180 -18.88 2.62 -0.53
C LYS A 180 -18.91 2.11 0.91
N GLU A 181 -17.78 1.61 1.39
CA GLU A 181 -17.60 1.04 2.72
C GLU A 181 -16.86 2.10 3.54
N LYS A 182 -17.60 2.82 4.39
CA LYS A 182 -17.04 3.84 5.29
C LYS A 182 -16.44 3.20 6.53
#